data_AF-A0A239E0H5-F1
#
_entry.id   AF-A0A239E0H5-F1
#
_cell.length_a   1.000
_cell.length_b   1.000
_cell.length_c   1.000
_cell.angle_alpha   90.00
_cell.angle_beta   90.00
_cell.angle_gamma   90.00
#
_symmetry.space_group_name_H-M   'P 1'
#
loop_
_entity.id
_entity.type
_entity.pdbx_description
1 polymer ?
#
loop_
_entity_poly.entity_id
_entity_poly.type
_entity_poly.pdbx_seq_one_letter_code
_entity_poly.pdbx_strand_id
1 'polypeptide(L)'
;MVDQGHRLAARVMLGGVLLFAAYHLVRDVATTFFGIHIGVIDVAHRPHAWCRPICDYVTMPLELFNIITVAFLLCRDRLGTLAWINMATVPLWLLFWLLP
;
A
#
# COMPACT_ATOMS: atom_id res chain seq x y z
N MET A 1 18.47 -22.05 7.54
CA MET A 1 18.12 -22.08 6.11
C MET A 1 16.65 -21.73 6.01
N VAL A 2 16.28 -20.61 5.37
CA VAL A 2 14.87 -20.29 5.13
C VAL A 2 14.41 -21.19 3.99
N ASP A 3 13.42 -22.03 4.26
CA ASP A 3 12.84 -22.99 3.32
C ASP A 3 12.25 -22.29 2.06
N GLN A 4 12.26 -22.97 0.93
CA GLN A 4 11.83 -22.44 -0.37
C GLN A 4 10.36 -21.99 -0.35
N GLY A 5 9.50 -22.67 0.43
CA GLY A 5 8.11 -22.28 0.61
C GLY A 5 7.95 -20.90 1.24
N HIS A 6 8.77 -20.58 2.25
CA HIS A 6 8.73 -19.28 2.92
C HIS A 6 9.12 -18.12 2.00
N ARG A 7 10.05 -18.37 1.07
CA ARG A 7 10.46 -17.35 0.08
C ARG A 7 9.35 -17.05 -0.91
N LEU A 8 8.66 -18.08 -1.40
CA LEU A 8 7.52 -17.92 -2.28
C LEU A 8 6.40 -17.15 -1.57
N ALA A 9 6.05 -17.55 -0.35
CA ALA A 9 5.01 -16.89 0.44
C ALA A 9 5.30 -15.39 0.64
N ALA A 10 6.53 -15.04 1.01
CA ALA A 10 6.92 -13.64 1.19
C ALA A 10 6.83 -12.83 -0.12
N ARG A 11 7.20 -13.43 -1.26
CA ARG A 11 7.06 -12.78 -2.58
C ARG A 11 5.59 -12.59 -2.97
N VAL A 12 4.72 -13.55 -2.67
CA VAL A 12 3.27 -13.42 -2.88
C VAL A 12 2.70 -12.29 -2.01
N MET A 13 3.08 -12.21 -0.73
CA MET A 13 2.66 -11.13 0.15
C MET A 13 3.14 -9.76 -0.36
N LEU A 14 4.41 -9.64 -0.74
CA LEU A 14 4.96 -8.45 -1.38
C LEU A 14 4.17 -8.08 -2.64
N GLY A 15 3.90 -9.05 -3.53
CA GLY A 15 3.08 -8.82 -4.72
C GLY A 15 1.69 -8.27 -4.39
N GLY A 16 1.06 -8.79 -3.33
CA GLY A 16 -0.21 -8.27 -2.81
C GLY A 16 -0.11 -6.82 -2.33
N VAL A 17 0.94 -6.47 -1.57
CA VAL A 17 1.22 -5.10 -1.12
C VAL A 17 1.43 -4.16 -2.30
N LEU A 18 2.16 -4.59 -3.34
CA LEU A 18 2.38 -3.78 -4.54
C LEU A 18 1.08 -3.49 -5.29
N LEU A 19 0.25 -4.51 -5.51
CA LEU A 19 -1.03 -4.35 -6.19
C LEU A 19 -1.97 -3.44 -5.41
N PHE A 20 -2.04 -3.64 -4.10
CA PHE A 20 -2.84 -2.79 -3.22
C PHE A 20 -2.35 -1.34 -3.24
N ALA A 21 -1.03 -1.12 -3.14
CA ALA A 21 -0.46 0.22 -3.13
C ALA A 21 -0.67 0.96 -4.44
N ALA A 22 -0.48 0.26 -5.57
CA ALA A 22 -0.73 0.80 -6.89
C ALA A 22 -2.21 1.18 -7.07
N TYR A 23 -3.12 0.31 -6.64
CA TYR A 23 -4.55 0.60 -6.67
C TYR A 23 -4.91 1.83 -5.83
N HIS A 24 -4.43 1.89 -4.58
CA HIS A 24 -4.68 3.01 -3.67
C HIS A 24 -4.14 4.32 -4.23
N LEU A 25 -2.92 4.34 -4.76
CA LEU A 25 -2.34 5.53 -5.35
C LEU A 25 -3.13 6.00 -6.59
N VAL A 26 -3.50 5.09 -7.48
CA VAL A 26 -4.31 5.43 -8.67
C VAL A 26 -5.65 6.00 -8.26
N ARG A 27 -6.31 5.38 -7.29
CA ARG A 27 -7.56 5.89 -6.73
C ARG A 27 -7.38 7.28 -6.15
N ASP A 28 -6.43 7.47 -5.23
CA ASP A 28 -6.22 8.73 -4.54
C ASP A 28 -5.86 9.84 -5.54
N VAL A 29 -5.09 9.54 -6.58
CA VAL A 29 -4.82 10.50 -7.66
C VAL A 29 -6.10 10.85 -8.44
N ALA A 30 -6.89 9.83 -8.82
CA ALA A 30 -8.12 10.01 -9.60
C ALA A 30 -9.19 10.80 -8.83
N THR A 31 -9.40 10.52 -7.54
CA THR A 31 -10.39 11.21 -6.71
C THR A 31 -9.89 12.60 -6.31
N THR A 32 -8.67 12.73 -5.80
CA THR A 32 -8.15 13.99 -5.24
C THR A 32 -7.82 15.03 -6.30
N PHE A 33 -7.20 14.65 -7.42
CA PHE A 33 -6.75 15.61 -8.44
C PHE A 33 -7.71 15.74 -9.62
N PHE A 34 -8.47 14.69 -9.94
CA PHE A 34 -9.33 14.67 -11.12
C PHE A 34 -10.84 14.60 -10.80
N GLY A 35 -11.23 14.41 -9.52
CA GLY A 35 -12.63 14.31 -9.12
C GLY A 35 -13.38 13.13 -9.73
N ILE A 36 -12.66 12.07 -10.12
CA ILE A 36 -13.25 10.90 -10.77
C ILE A 36 -13.78 9.94 -9.70
N HIS A 37 -15.10 9.80 -9.65
CA HIS A 37 -15.81 8.88 -8.75
C HIS A 37 -16.58 7.86 -9.58
N ILE A 38 -16.03 6.66 -9.70
CA ILE A 38 -16.66 5.51 -10.36
C ILE A 38 -16.54 4.30 -9.44
N GLY A 39 -17.47 3.34 -9.56
CA GLY A 39 -17.61 2.24 -8.60
C GLY A 39 -16.32 1.48 -8.29
N VAL A 40 -15.41 1.28 -9.26
CA VAL A 40 -14.10 0.62 -9.06
C VAL A 40 -13.10 1.49 -8.31
N ILE A 41 -13.10 2.79 -8.58
CA ILE A 41 -12.21 3.76 -7.93
C ILE A 41 -12.67 3.99 -6.50
N ASP A 42 -13.98 4.12 -6.27
CA ASP A 42 -14.52 4.35 -4.93
C ASP A 42 -14.57 3.09 -4.05
N VAL A 43 -14.19 1.91 -4.58
CA VAL A 43 -14.00 0.73 -3.73
C VAL A 43 -13.01 1.10 -2.63
N ALA A 44 -13.39 0.79 -1.40
CA ALA A 44 -12.53 1.03 -0.26
C ALA A 44 -12.15 2.51 -0.04
N HIS A 45 -12.84 3.46 -0.70
CA HIS A 45 -12.75 4.87 -0.35
C HIS A 45 -13.57 5.11 0.92
N ARG A 46 -12.93 5.63 1.97
CA ARG A 46 -13.57 5.92 3.25
C ARG A 46 -13.53 7.43 3.47
N PRO A 47 -14.62 8.06 3.94
CA PRO A 47 -14.56 9.44 4.35
C PRO A 47 -13.67 9.52 5.59
N HIS A 48 -12.46 10.07 5.44
CA HIS A 48 -11.51 10.21 6.54
C HIS A 48 -11.83 11.50 7.32
N ALA A 49 -12.84 11.47 8.19
CA ALA A 49 -13.27 12.68 8.91
C ALA A 49 -12.20 13.18 9.90
N TRP A 50 -11.38 12.28 10.44
CA TRP A 50 -10.37 12.54 11.47
C TRP A 50 -9.21 13.47 11.05
N CYS A 51 -8.85 13.52 9.77
CA CYS A 51 -7.67 14.27 9.31
C CYS A 51 -7.97 15.31 8.22
N ARG A 52 -9.24 15.69 7.98
CA ARG A 52 -9.54 16.66 6.92
C ARG A 52 -8.82 18.00 7.16
N PRO A 53 -8.20 18.62 6.13
CA PRO A 53 -8.17 18.23 4.71
C PRO A 53 -6.92 17.41 4.30
N ILE A 54 -6.02 17.09 5.23
CA ILE A 54 -4.73 16.46 4.88
C ILE A 54 -4.84 14.98 4.54
N CYS A 55 -5.96 14.32 4.88
CA CYS A 55 -6.18 12.89 4.61
C CYS A 55 -5.91 12.49 3.17
N ASP A 56 -6.33 13.34 2.23
CA ASP A 56 -6.27 13.08 0.79
C ASP A 56 -4.83 12.96 0.28
N TYR A 57 -3.85 13.35 1.10
CA TYR A 57 -2.42 13.33 0.79
C TYR A 57 -1.61 12.45 1.74
N VAL A 58 -2.11 12.13 2.94
CA VAL A 58 -1.34 11.42 3.98
C VAL A 58 -0.97 9.99 3.57
N THR A 59 -1.82 9.33 2.78
CA THR A 59 -1.59 7.98 2.28
C THR A 59 -0.57 7.94 1.15
N MET A 60 -0.54 8.96 0.28
CA MET A 60 0.29 8.96 -0.94
C MET A 60 1.79 8.69 -0.69
N PRO A 61 2.47 9.30 0.31
CA PRO A 61 3.86 8.96 0.61
C PRO A 61 4.07 7.50 0.99
N LEU A 62 3.13 6.90 1.74
CA LEU A 62 3.19 5.50 2.14
C LEU A 62 2.98 4.58 0.94
N GLU A 63 2.06 4.93 0.04
CA GLU A 63 1.85 4.21 -1.22
C GLU A 63 3.09 4.22 -2.10
N LEU A 64 3.71 5.41 -2.29
CA LEU A 64 4.93 5.56 -3.07
C LEU A 64 6.10 4.78 -2.46
N PHE A 65 6.26 4.85 -1.14
CA PHE A 65 7.24 4.04 -0.42
C PHE A 65 7.04 2.55 -0.68
N ASN A 66 5.80 2.06 -0.55
CA ASN A 66 5.48 0.66 -0.79
C ASN A 66 5.74 0.24 -2.23
N ILE A 67 5.32 1.02 -3.22
CA ILE A 67 5.56 0.72 -4.64
C ILE A 67 7.05 0.62 -4.93
N ILE A 68 7.84 1.63 -4.55
CA ILE A 68 9.29 1.68 -4.84
C ILE A 68 10.02 0.54 -4.14
N THR A 69 9.75 0.34 -2.84
CA THR A 69 10.47 -0.66 -2.04
C THR A 69 10.08 -2.07 -2.42
N VAL A 70 8.81 -2.36 -2.69
CA VAL A 70 8.38 -3.69 -3.12
C VAL A 70 8.90 -4.02 -4.52
N ALA A 71 8.80 -3.10 -5.48
CA ALA A 71 9.35 -3.31 -6.83
C ALA A 71 10.85 -3.66 -6.75
N PHE A 72 11.60 -2.93 -5.92
CA PHE A 72 13.00 -3.24 -5.64
C PHE A 72 13.20 -4.62 -4.98
N LEU A 73 12.41 -4.96 -3.96
CA LEU A 73 12.53 -6.23 -3.22
C LEU A 73 12.19 -7.45 -4.07
N LEU A 74 11.21 -7.35 -4.98
CA LEU A 74 10.84 -8.44 -5.90
C LEU A 74 11.96 -8.76 -6.89
N CYS A 75 12.80 -7.77 -7.22
CA CYS A 75 13.98 -7.95 -8.06
C CYS A 75 15.20 -8.51 -7.29
N ARG A 76 15.10 -8.80 -5.98
CA ARG A 76 16.19 -9.34 -5.17
C ARG A 76 15.95 -10.79 -4.76
N ASP A 77 17.05 -11.52 -4.61
CA ASP A 77 17.03 -12.92 -4.16
C ASP A 77 16.88 -13.07 -2.65
N ARG A 78 17.20 -12.02 -1.88
CA ARG A 78 17.15 -12.03 -0.42
C ARG A 78 16.30 -10.87 0.07
N LEU A 79 15.32 -11.22 0.90
CA LEU A 79 14.48 -10.26 1.62
C LEU A 79 15.18 -9.93 2.94
N GLY A 80 15.65 -8.69 3.06
CA GLY A 80 16.35 -8.18 4.25
C GLY A 80 15.45 -7.30 5.12
N THR A 81 16.07 -6.45 5.94
CA THR A 81 15.38 -5.50 6.83
C THR A 81 14.36 -4.62 6.11
N LEU A 82 14.63 -4.24 4.86
CA LEU A 82 13.69 -3.44 4.06
C LEU A 82 12.34 -4.14 3.83
N ALA A 83 12.33 -5.47 3.68
CA ALA A 83 11.07 -6.22 3.57
C ALA A 83 10.28 -6.20 4.87
N TRP A 84 10.96 -6.27 6.02
CA TRP A 84 10.30 -6.15 7.33
C TRP A 84 9.71 -4.75 7.54
N ILE A 85 10.46 -3.71 7.20
CA ILE A 85 9.97 -2.32 7.26
C ILE A 85 8.76 -2.16 6.34
N ASN A 86 8.82 -2.69 5.12
CA ASN A 86 7.70 -2.65 4.19
C ASN A 86 6.46 -3.38 4.73
N MET A 87 6.62 -4.59 5.28
CA MET A 87 5.51 -5.34 5.86
C MET A 87 4.89 -4.67 7.09
N ALA A 88 5.66 -3.85 7.83
CA ALA A 88 5.14 -3.06 8.94
C ALA A 88 4.16 -1.95 8.49
N THR A 89 4.08 -1.65 7.19
CA THR A 89 3.06 -0.72 6.66
C THR A 89 1.66 -1.32 6.60
N VAL A 90 1.54 -2.65 6.50
CA VAL A 90 0.24 -3.35 6.48
C VAL A 90 -0.60 -3.07 7.73
N PRO A 91 -0.08 -3.23 8.98
CA PRO A 91 -0.84 -2.85 10.17
C PRO A 91 -1.09 -1.34 10.26
N LEU A 92 -0.23 -0.49 9.69
CA LEU A 92 -0.47 0.95 9.63
C LEU A 92 -1.66 1.30 8.72
N TRP A 93 -1.78 0.66 7.56
CA TRP A 93 -2.97 0.80 6.71
C TRP A 93 -4.24 0.32 7.40
N LEU A 94 -4.19 -0.83 8.09
CA LEU A 94 -5.33 -1.32 8.85
C LEU A 94 -5.75 -0.32 9.94
N LEU A 95 -4.78 0.30 10.61
CA LEU A 95 -5.06 1.36 11.58
C LEU A 95 -5.76 2.55 10.90
N PHE A 96 -5.22 3.09 9.81
CA PHE A 96 -5.81 4.22 9.09
C PHE A 96 -7.19 3.90 8.50
N TRP A 97 -7.43 2.65 8.11
CA TRP A 97 -8.72 2.17 7.65
C TRP A 97 -9.82 2.18 8.73
N LEU A 98 -9.42 1.90 9.97
CA LEU A 98 -10.32 1.81 11.12
C LEU A 98 -10.58 3.15 11.80
N LEU A 99 -9.78 4.17 11.49
CA LEU A 99 -9.99 5.54 11.98
C LEU A 99 -11.15 6.23 11.24
N PRO A 100 -11.99 7.00 11.97
CA PRO A 100 -13.26 7.55 11.46
C PRO A 100 -13.10 8.78 10.56
#